data_AF-A0A7C2V1W6-F1
#
_entry.id   AF-A0A7C2V1W6-F1
#
_cell.length_a   1.000
_cell.length_b   1.000
_cell.length_c   1.000
_cell.angle_alpha   90.00
_cell.angle_beta   90.00
_cell.angle_gamma   90.00
#
_symmetry.space_group_name_H-M   'P 1'
#
loop_
_entity.id
_entity.type
_entity.pdbx_description
1 polymer ?
#
loop_
_entity_poly.entity_id
_entity_poly.type
_entity_poly.pdbx_seq_one_letter_code
_entity_poly.pdbx_strand_id
1 'polypeptide(L)'
;MKPRQPSKIHEHYSTKQISGKCLNVIIRELVVRKGLSEIVGSLITTMIVISLFVVVYVTSLPALESFLGNAVYTTQKEAKQVQEDLVIEEFAVNLTSNSAHIWVANVGLQPVTITQVYVNGQGSKVNVYIGLSDTVEITVPISGSAPSYYVVVITGDGYSTSVTWS
;
A
#
# COMPACT_ATOMS: atom_id res chain seq x y z
N MET A 1 32.61 -20.78 -84.10
CA MET A 1 31.18 -21.07 -84.32
C MET A 1 30.76 -22.27 -83.47
N LYS A 2 29.60 -22.14 -82.79
CA LYS A 2 28.89 -23.05 -81.86
C LYS A 2 28.53 -24.42 -82.51
N PRO A 3 27.99 -25.44 -81.82
CA PRO A 3 28.41 -26.24 -80.64
C PRO A 3 28.55 -27.75 -80.95
N ARG A 4 29.01 -28.59 -79.99
CA ARG A 4 28.78 -30.06 -79.98
C ARG A 4 28.26 -30.52 -78.61
N GLN A 5 27.20 -31.31 -78.62
CA GLN A 5 26.62 -32.10 -77.51
C GLN A 5 26.46 -33.55 -78.03
N PRO A 6 26.15 -34.57 -77.20
CA PRO A 6 26.71 -34.96 -75.90
C PRO A 6 27.16 -36.45 -75.95
N SER A 7 27.88 -36.97 -74.96
CA SER A 7 27.99 -38.43 -74.77
C SER A 7 27.65 -38.80 -73.33
N LYS A 8 26.71 -39.75 -73.21
CA LYS A 8 26.05 -40.22 -71.99
C LYS A 8 27.00 -41.14 -71.21
N ILE A 9 27.15 -40.88 -69.91
CA ILE A 9 27.59 -41.89 -68.94
C ILE A 9 26.40 -42.08 -67.99
N HIS A 10 25.77 -43.25 -68.08
CA HIS A 10 24.72 -43.68 -67.16
C HIS A 10 25.39 -44.23 -65.89
N GLU A 11 25.35 -43.48 -64.80
CA GLU A 11 25.66 -44.00 -63.46
C GLU A 11 24.42 -44.71 -62.88
N HIS A 12 24.67 -45.92 -62.41
CA HIS A 12 23.74 -46.77 -61.66
C HIS A 12 23.41 -46.13 -60.30
N TYR A 13 22.17 -45.70 -60.09
CA TYR A 13 21.63 -45.47 -58.75
C TYR A 13 20.79 -46.68 -58.33
N SER A 14 21.37 -47.51 -57.45
CA SER A 14 20.68 -48.62 -56.79
C SER A 14 19.75 -48.06 -55.70
N THR A 15 18.44 -48.04 -55.98
CA THR A 15 17.41 -47.74 -55.00
C THR A 15 17.14 -48.98 -54.16
N LYS A 16 17.61 -48.99 -52.90
CA LYS A 16 17.23 -50.03 -51.93
C LYS A 16 15.72 -49.94 -51.67
N GLN A 17 14.96 -50.91 -52.18
CA GLN A 17 13.55 -51.12 -51.83
C GLN A 17 13.42 -51.44 -50.33
N ILE A 18 12.82 -50.54 -49.57
CA ILE A 18 12.43 -50.79 -48.18
C ILE A 18 11.13 -51.62 -48.21
N SER A 19 11.20 -52.86 -47.72
CA SER A 19 10.08 -53.80 -47.66
C SER A 19 8.89 -53.22 -46.87
N GLY A 20 7.66 -53.44 -47.36
CA GLY A 20 6.41 -52.87 -46.79
C GLY A 20 6.13 -53.23 -45.33
N LYS A 21 6.74 -54.29 -44.78
CA LYS A 21 6.70 -54.59 -43.34
C LYS A 21 7.52 -53.60 -42.52
N CYS A 22 8.64 -53.10 -43.05
CA CYS A 22 9.51 -52.15 -42.38
C CYS A 22 8.89 -50.74 -42.36
N LEU A 23 8.20 -50.36 -43.43
CA LEU A 23 7.48 -49.08 -43.53
C LEU A 23 6.36 -48.96 -42.47
N ASN A 24 5.57 -50.03 -42.27
CA ASN A 24 4.50 -50.05 -41.26
C ASN A 24 5.02 -49.99 -39.82
N VAL A 25 6.21 -50.52 -39.55
CA VAL A 25 6.87 -50.43 -38.23
C VAL A 25 7.33 -48.99 -37.96
N ILE A 26 7.93 -48.33 -38.96
CA ILE A 26 8.39 -46.94 -38.85
C ILE A 26 7.21 -45.98 -38.67
N ILE A 27 6.10 -46.18 -39.39
CA ILE A 27 4.89 -45.36 -39.24
C ILE A 27 4.27 -45.54 -37.84
N ARG A 28 4.22 -46.76 -37.30
CA ARG A 28 3.76 -47.01 -35.92
C ARG A 28 4.66 -46.33 -34.88
N GLU A 29 5.98 -46.41 -35.03
CA GLU A 29 6.91 -45.70 -34.14
C GLU A 29 6.72 -44.18 -34.18
N LEU A 30 6.50 -43.60 -35.36
CA LEU A 30 6.28 -42.16 -35.53
C LEU A 30 4.97 -41.68 -34.89
N VAL A 31 3.90 -42.48 -34.96
CA VAL A 31 2.61 -42.15 -34.31
C VAL A 31 2.73 -42.25 -32.79
N VAL A 32 3.41 -43.27 -32.25
CA VAL A 32 3.67 -43.40 -30.81
C VAL A 32 4.54 -42.26 -30.28
N ARG A 33 5.57 -41.84 -31.03
CA ARG A 33 6.40 -40.67 -30.68
C ARG A 33 5.60 -39.36 -30.69
N LYS A 34 4.63 -39.19 -31.61
CA LYS A 34 3.72 -38.04 -31.61
C LYS A 34 2.77 -38.04 -30.39
N GLY A 35 2.17 -39.18 -30.06
CA GLY A 35 1.30 -39.30 -28.88
C GLY A 35 2.02 -39.08 -27.55
N LEU A 36 3.27 -39.56 -27.43
CA LEU A 36 4.12 -39.27 -26.27
C LEU A 36 4.53 -37.80 -26.18
N SER A 37 4.80 -37.14 -27.32
CA SER A 37 5.14 -35.72 -27.37
C SER A 37 3.97 -34.82 -26.91
N GLU A 38 2.72 -35.20 -27.20
CA GLU A 38 1.53 -34.48 -26.76
C GLU A 38 1.31 -34.59 -25.25
N ILE A 39 1.49 -35.79 -24.69
CA ILE A 39 1.40 -36.03 -23.24
C ILE A 39 2.48 -35.27 -22.48
N VAL A 40 3.72 -35.31 -22.97
CA VAL A 40 4.84 -34.57 -22.36
C VAL A 40 4.63 -33.05 -22.49
N GLY A 41 4.11 -32.58 -23.62
CA GLY A 41 3.73 -31.18 -23.81
C GLY A 41 2.66 -30.71 -22.81
N SER A 42 1.62 -31.52 -22.61
CA SER A 42 0.56 -31.29 -21.61
C SER A 42 1.11 -31.25 -20.18
N LEU A 43 2.04 -32.15 -19.84
CA LEU A 43 2.64 -32.17 -18.50
C LEU A 43 3.48 -30.90 -18.25
N ILE A 44 4.29 -30.49 -19.22
CA ILE A 44 5.11 -29.28 -19.10
C ILE A 44 4.24 -28.03 -18.96
N THR A 45 3.18 -27.88 -19.77
CA THR A 45 2.28 -26.72 -19.66
C THR A 45 1.56 -26.69 -18.32
N THR A 46 1.08 -27.83 -17.80
CA THR A 46 0.46 -27.85 -16.46
C THR A 46 1.45 -27.50 -15.35
N MET A 47 2.71 -27.93 -15.41
CA MET A 47 3.74 -27.53 -14.44
C MET A 47 4.02 -26.03 -14.49
N ILE A 48 4.08 -25.44 -15.69
CA ILE A 48 4.27 -23.99 -15.85
C ILE A 48 3.08 -23.22 -15.24
N VAL A 49 1.85 -23.67 -15.50
CA VAL A 49 0.63 -23.02 -14.97
C VAL A 49 0.60 -23.08 -13.44
N ILE A 50 0.90 -24.24 -12.85
CA ILE A 50 0.95 -24.40 -11.39
C ILE A 50 2.05 -23.51 -10.79
N SER A 51 3.22 -23.43 -11.43
CA SER A 51 4.32 -22.60 -10.96
C SER A 51 3.96 -21.10 -10.99
N LEU A 52 3.32 -20.65 -12.07
CA LEU A 52 2.82 -19.27 -12.18
C LEU A 52 1.75 -18.98 -11.12
N PHE A 53 0.85 -19.92 -10.86
CA PHE A 53 -0.18 -19.76 -9.84
C PHE A 53 0.42 -19.55 -8.45
N VAL A 54 1.44 -20.33 -8.07
CA VAL A 54 2.12 -20.17 -6.77
C VAL A 54 2.77 -18.81 -6.65
N VAL A 55 3.45 -18.33 -7.70
CA VAL A 55 4.10 -17.01 -7.69
C VAL A 55 3.07 -15.89 -7.53
N VAL A 56 1.96 -15.92 -8.28
CA VAL A 56 0.88 -14.94 -8.15
C VAL A 56 0.24 -15.00 -6.76
N TYR A 57 0.01 -16.20 -6.22
CA TYR A 57 -0.57 -16.38 -4.90
C TYR A 57 0.32 -15.78 -3.80
N VAL A 58 1.60 -16.14 -3.77
CA VAL A 58 2.56 -15.65 -2.75
C VAL A 58 2.76 -14.13 -2.86
N THR A 59 2.75 -13.57 -4.07
CA THR A 59 2.88 -12.12 -4.26
C THR A 59 1.59 -11.35 -3.92
N SER A 60 0.42 -11.97 -4.03
CA SER A 60 -0.87 -11.33 -3.75
C SER A 60 -1.18 -11.18 -2.25
N LEU A 61 -0.71 -12.10 -1.40
CA LEU A 61 -0.96 -12.07 0.05
C LEU A 61 -0.46 -10.78 0.73
N PRO A 62 0.82 -10.37 0.60
CA PRO A 62 1.30 -9.14 1.24
C PRO A 62 0.65 -7.88 0.64
N ALA A 63 0.26 -7.91 -0.64
CA ALA A 63 -0.45 -6.81 -1.26
C ALA A 63 -1.83 -6.62 -0.60
N LEU A 64 -2.59 -7.70 -0.41
CA LEU A 64 -3.90 -7.66 0.24
C LEU A 64 -3.80 -7.21 1.71
N GLU A 65 -2.83 -7.71 2.46
CA GLU A 65 -2.60 -7.30 3.86
C GLU A 65 -2.25 -5.81 3.96
N SER A 66 -1.40 -5.31 3.06
CA SER A 66 -1.05 -3.88 2.99
C SER A 66 -2.25 -3.02 2.60
N PHE A 67 -3.03 -3.41 1.61
CA PHE A 67 -4.22 -2.67 1.19
C PHE A 67 -5.28 -2.62 2.29
N LEU A 68 -5.59 -3.75 2.92
CA LEU A 68 -6.57 -3.81 4.00
C LEU A 68 -6.07 -3.05 5.24
N GLY A 69 -4.81 -3.26 5.64
CA GLY A 69 -4.21 -2.58 6.77
C GLY A 69 -4.17 -1.06 6.59
N ASN A 70 -3.76 -0.59 5.40
CA ASN A 70 -3.72 0.83 5.09
C ASN A 70 -5.13 1.44 5.02
N ALA A 71 -6.08 0.80 4.33
CA ALA A 71 -7.44 1.31 4.21
C ALA A 71 -8.15 1.38 5.58
N VAL A 72 -7.98 0.36 6.43
CA VAL A 72 -8.51 0.38 7.79
C VAL A 72 -7.84 1.47 8.62
N TYR A 73 -6.51 1.62 8.53
CA TYR A 73 -5.80 2.66 9.27
C TYR A 73 -6.21 4.07 8.86
N THR A 74 -6.31 4.36 7.56
CA THR A 74 -6.69 5.69 7.07
C THR A 74 -8.13 6.02 7.45
N THR A 75 -9.06 5.08 7.28
CA THR A 75 -10.46 5.29 7.66
C THR A 75 -10.63 5.44 9.17
N GLN A 76 -9.91 4.67 9.98
CA GLN A 76 -9.92 4.83 11.43
C GLN A 76 -9.31 6.18 11.86
N LYS A 77 -8.24 6.63 11.20
CA LYS A 77 -7.63 7.93 11.49
C LYS A 77 -8.61 9.07 11.20
N GLU A 78 -9.24 9.06 10.03
CA GLU A 78 -10.24 10.08 9.68
C GLU A 78 -11.45 10.03 10.61
N ALA A 79 -11.96 8.83 10.92
CA ALA A 79 -13.06 8.66 11.86
C ALA A 79 -12.69 9.12 13.27
N LYS A 80 -11.45 8.90 13.72
CA LYS A 80 -10.97 9.31 15.04
C LYS A 80 -10.76 10.82 15.12
N GLN A 81 -10.31 11.45 14.04
CA GLN A 81 -10.23 12.91 13.95
C GLN A 81 -11.61 13.59 14.14
N VAL A 82 -12.67 13.00 13.58
CA VAL A 82 -14.04 13.51 13.79
C VAL A 82 -14.57 13.21 15.20
N GLN A 83 -14.08 12.13 15.83
CA GLN A 83 -14.48 11.78 17.20
C GLN A 83 -13.79 12.64 18.26
N GLU A 84 -12.54 13.05 18.01
CA GLU A 84 -11.75 13.95 18.87
C GLU A 84 -11.71 15.37 18.30
N ASP A 85 -12.86 16.01 18.25
CA ASP A 85 -12.95 17.39 17.79
C ASP A 85 -12.91 18.37 18.99
N LEU A 86 -11.94 19.28 18.96
CA LEU A 86 -11.69 20.26 20.01
C LEU A 86 -11.75 21.66 19.44
N VAL A 87 -12.43 22.55 20.15
CA VAL A 87 -12.54 23.97 19.80
C VAL A 87 -11.95 24.81 20.92
N ILE A 88 -11.13 25.79 20.55
CA ILE A 88 -10.65 26.81 21.48
C ILE A 88 -11.69 27.94 21.47
N GLU A 89 -12.44 28.07 22.55
CA GLU A 89 -13.57 29.02 22.65
C GLU A 89 -13.13 30.41 23.07
N GLU A 90 -12.13 30.49 23.95
CA GLU A 90 -11.63 31.75 24.49
C GLU A 90 -10.15 31.66 24.84
N PHE A 91 -9.48 32.81 24.75
CA PHE A 91 -8.08 32.98 25.14
C PHE A 91 -7.88 34.31 25.85
N ALA A 92 -7.28 34.28 27.04
CA ALA A 92 -6.92 35.46 27.81
C ALA A 92 -5.49 35.38 28.32
N VAL A 93 -4.84 36.53 28.50
CA VAL A 93 -3.48 36.62 29.03
C VAL A 93 -3.41 37.48 30.27
N ASN A 94 -2.65 37.03 31.25
CA ASN A 94 -2.28 37.79 32.41
C ASN A 94 -0.78 38.11 32.35
N LEU A 95 -0.46 39.34 31.95
CA LEU A 95 0.91 39.82 31.82
C LEU A 95 1.59 40.08 33.18
N THR A 96 0.83 40.15 34.28
CA THR A 96 1.39 40.29 35.62
C THR A 96 1.95 38.97 36.14
N SER A 97 1.24 37.86 35.89
CA SER A 97 1.68 36.49 36.24
C SER A 97 2.40 35.76 35.11
N ASN A 98 2.53 36.37 33.92
CA ASN A 98 3.05 35.73 32.71
C ASN A 98 2.36 34.39 32.41
N SER A 99 1.03 34.36 32.49
CA SER A 99 0.20 33.18 32.21
C SER A 99 -0.84 33.45 31.14
N ALA A 100 -1.13 32.43 30.34
CA ALA A 100 -2.27 32.39 29.44
C ALA A 100 -3.33 31.43 29.98
N HIS A 101 -4.59 31.82 29.79
CA HIS A 101 -5.79 31.07 30.13
C HIS A 101 -6.49 30.72 28.83
N ILE A 102 -6.72 29.43 28.60
CA ILE A 102 -7.26 28.90 27.34
C ILE A 102 -8.48 28.05 27.69
N TRP A 103 -9.64 28.39 27.13
CA TRP A 103 -10.85 27.59 27.28
C TRP A 103 -11.01 26.69 26.07
N VAL A 104 -11.02 25.38 26.32
CA VAL A 104 -11.12 24.36 25.29
C VAL A 104 -12.39 23.55 25.50
N ALA A 105 -13.25 23.53 24.50
CA ALA A 105 -14.45 22.73 24.46
C ALA A 105 -14.23 21.44 23.67
N ASN A 106 -14.76 20.33 24.18
CA ASN A 106 -14.88 19.09 23.43
C ASN A 106 -16.21 19.05 22.67
N VAL A 107 -16.14 19.29 21.37
CA VAL A 107 -17.29 19.21 20.45
C VAL A 107 -17.38 17.87 19.74
N GLY A 108 -16.43 16.97 20.02
CA GLY A 108 -16.35 15.63 19.50
C GLY A 108 -17.37 14.66 20.10
N LEU A 109 -17.23 13.39 19.71
CA LEU A 109 -18.11 12.29 20.10
C LEU A 109 -17.50 11.39 21.17
N GLN A 110 -16.24 11.62 21.56
CA GLN A 110 -15.56 10.88 22.63
C GLN A 110 -14.86 11.84 23.61
N PRO A 111 -14.70 11.45 24.90
CA PRO A 111 -13.87 12.19 25.83
C PRO A 111 -12.40 12.20 25.39
N VAL A 112 -11.71 13.31 25.66
CA VAL A 112 -10.34 13.53 25.18
C VAL A 112 -9.44 13.95 26.34
N THR A 113 -8.17 13.54 26.30
CA THR A 113 -7.15 14.07 27.22
C THR A 113 -6.21 14.98 26.44
N ILE A 114 -6.03 16.21 26.90
CA ILE A 114 -5.05 17.14 26.36
C ILE A 114 -3.72 16.90 27.05
N THR A 115 -2.66 16.77 26.25
CA THR A 115 -1.31 16.47 26.76
C THR A 115 -0.31 17.61 26.58
N GLN A 116 -0.52 18.45 25.57
CA GLN A 116 0.37 19.58 25.29
C GLN A 116 -0.40 20.77 24.77
N VAL A 117 0.10 21.96 25.14
CA VAL A 117 -0.39 23.25 24.66
C VAL A 117 0.81 24.08 24.25
N TYR A 118 0.72 24.72 23.08
CA TYR A 118 1.73 25.65 22.60
C TYR A 118 1.10 27.03 22.47
N VAL A 119 1.79 28.04 22.99
CA VAL A 119 1.43 29.45 22.81
C VAL A 119 2.64 30.16 22.19
N ASN A 120 2.50 30.67 20.97
CA ASN A 120 3.60 31.27 20.19
C ASN A 120 4.85 30.38 20.10
N GLY A 121 4.66 29.07 19.99
CA GLY A 121 5.74 28.07 19.92
C GLY A 121 6.34 27.68 21.29
N GLN A 122 5.95 28.33 22.38
CA GLN A 122 6.31 27.90 23.73
C GLN A 122 5.41 26.73 24.17
N GLY A 123 5.98 25.54 24.28
CA GLY A 123 5.27 24.32 24.66
C GLY A 123 5.17 24.14 26.18
N SER A 124 3.98 23.78 26.64
CA SER A 124 3.67 23.40 28.02
C SER A 124 3.05 22.00 28.04
N LYS A 125 3.59 21.11 28.87
CA LYS A 125 2.99 19.79 29.11
C LYS A 125 1.85 19.94 30.10
N VAL A 126 0.70 19.38 29.74
CA VAL A 126 -0.50 19.38 30.56
C VAL A 126 -1.08 17.96 30.63
N ASN A 127 -2.00 17.71 31.54
CA ASN A 127 -2.74 16.45 31.60
C ASN A 127 -4.16 16.77 32.03
N VAL A 128 -5.00 17.14 31.07
CA VAL A 128 -6.36 17.64 31.30
C VAL A 128 -7.33 16.73 30.59
N TYR A 129 -8.20 16.07 31.35
CA TYR A 129 -9.30 15.29 30.81
C TYR A 129 -10.50 16.21 30.55
N ILE A 130 -11.08 16.11 29.35
CA ILE A 130 -12.29 16.83 28.96
C ILE A 130 -13.37 15.78 28.63
N GLY A 131 -14.50 15.88 29.34
CA GLY A 131 -15.68 15.06 29.09
C GLY A 131 -16.36 15.37 27.75
N LEU A 132 -17.48 14.70 27.48
CA LEU A 132 -18.30 15.03 26.31
C LEU A 132 -19.02 16.35 26.50
N SER A 133 -18.95 17.23 25.49
CA SER A 133 -19.61 18.55 25.51
C SER A 133 -19.25 19.40 26.72
N ASP A 134 -18.02 19.21 27.22
CA ASP A 134 -17.48 19.93 28.37
C ASP A 134 -16.44 20.95 27.91
N THR A 135 -16.30 22.03 28.68
CA THR A 135 -15.32 23.09 28.45
C THR A 135 -14.43 23.21 29.67
N VAL A 136 -13.11 23.15 29.47
CA VAL A 136 -12.13 23.24 30.54
C VAL A 136 -11.17 24.40 30.29
N GLU A 137 -10.82 25.10 31.37
CA GLU A 137 -9.76 26.11 31.38
C GLU A 137 -8.40 25.46 31.60
N ILE A 138 -7.44 25.83 30.77
CA ILE A 138 -6.04 25.42 30.88
C ILE A 138 -5.18 26.67 31.07
N THR A 139 -4.42 26.68 32.17
CA THR A 139 -3.46 27.74 32.44
C THR A 139 -2.05 27.29 32.08
N VAL A 140 -1.35 28.07 31.25
CA VAL A 140 0.03 27.79 30.83
C VAL A 140 0.92 29.02 30.97
N PRO A 141 2.21 28.87 31.31
CA PRO A 141 3.14 29.99 31.32
C PRO A 141 3.40 30.51 29.90
N ILE A 142 3.55 31.83 29.77
CA ILE A 142 3.90 32.52 28.52
C ILE A 142 5.10 33.44 28.72
N SER A 143 5.79 33.77 27.63
CA SER A 143 6.93 34.69 27.65
C SER A 143 6.55 36.01 26.98
N GLY A 144 6.24 37.01 27.80
CA GLY A 144 6.03 38.39 27.35
C GLY A 144 4.70 38.65 26.65
N SER A 145 4.57 39.89 26.17
CA SER A 145 3.40 40.37 25.43
C SER A 145 3.64 40.26 23.93
N ALA A 146 2.64 39.77 23.19
CA ALA A 146 2.65 39.75 21.73
C ALA A 146 1.39 40.45 21.20
N PRO A 147 1.44 41.05 19.99
CA PRO A 147 0.26 41.64 19.35
C PRO A 147 -0.76 40.58 18.89
N SER A 148 -0.33 39.32 18.75
CA SER A 148 -1.19 38.18 18.55
C SER A 148 -0.57 36.92 19.16
N TYR A 149 -1.43 35.97 19.51
CA TYR A 149 -1.05 34.69 20.10
C TYR A 149 -1.56 33.55 19.22
N TYR A 150 -0.64 32.74 18.71
CA TYR A 150 -0.95 31.48 18.06
C TYR A 150 -0.99 30.37 19.11
N VAL A 151 -2.17 29.80 19.33
CA VAL A 151 -2.44 28.77 20.32
C VAL A 151 -2.65 27.45 19.60
N VAL A 152 -1.98 26.40 20.05
CA VAL A 152 -2.17 25.02 19.58
C VAL A 152 -2.41 24.13 20.78
N VAL A 153 -3.48 23.34 20.73
CA VAL A 153 -3.82 22.35 21.76
C VAL A 153 -3.69 20.96 21.14
N ILE A 154 -3.05 20.03 21.84
CA ILE A 154 -2.74 18.68 21.34
C ILE A 154 -3.32 17.61 22.27
N THR A 155 -4.07 16.67 21.70
CA THR A 155 -4.67 15.52 22.40
C THR A 155 -3.61 14.44 22.70
N GLY A 156 -3.93 13.49 23.58
CA GLY A 156 -3.08 12.34 23.87
C GLY A 156 -2.82 11.44 22.68
N ASP A 157 -3.72 11.45 21.72
CA ASP A 157 -3.62 10.72 20.45
C ASP A 157 -2.90 11.51 19.34
N GLY A 158 -2.46 12.73 19.63
CA GLY A 158 -1.65 13.55 18.73
C GLY A 158 -2.45 14.39 17.73
N TYR A 159 -3.78 14.47 17.87
CA TYR A 159 -4.58 15.44 17.13
C TYR A 159 -4.37 16.84 17.69
N SER A 160 -4.48 17.85 16.83
CA SER A 160 -4.32 19.23 17.26
C SER A 160 -5.38 20.15 16.70
N THR A 161 -5.75 21.14 17.52
CA THR A 161 -6.58 22.28 17.13
C THR A 161 -5.78 23.55 17.38
N SER A 162 -5.94 24.55 16.51
CA SER A 162 -5.21 25.80 16.65
C SER A 162 -6.03 27.02 16.26
N VAL A 163 -5.68 28.14 16.89
CA VAL A 163 -6.31 29.44 16.64
C VAL A 163 -5.28 30.55 16.81
N THR A 164 -5.43 31.61 16.03
CA THR A 164 -4.68 32.86 16.25
C THR A 164 -5.62 33.86 16.90
N TRP A 165 -5.27 34.32 18.10
CA TRP A 165 -6.00 35.35 18.84
C TRP A 165 -5.27 36.69 18.74
N SER A 166 -5.98 37.78 18.48
CA SER A 166 -5.45 39.14 18.35
C SER A 166 -6.06 40.08 19.38
#